data_AF-A0AAP6HEN8-F1
#
_entry.id   AF-A0AAP6HEN8-F1
#
_cell.length_a   1.000
_cell.length_b   1.000
_cell.length_c   1.000
_cell.angle_alpha   90.00
_cell.angle_beta   90.00
_cell.angle_gamma   90.00
#
_symmetry.space_group_name_H-M   'P 1'
#
loop_
_entity.id
_entity.type
_entity.pdbx_description
1 polymer ?
#
loop_
_entity_poly.entity_id
_entity_poly.type
_entity_poly.pdbx_seq_one_letter_code
_entity_poly.pdbx_strand_id
1 'polypeptide(L)'
;MKQFILSTICLFMMNWVLGQNQRFTYEYKFAVDSTKKDSLISEIMNLDVYKEKSVFYSKIKQENDSIINQEIKKQSQISSDNINLSHLKNMKRAKVKDWVLKTYPNYEVELYTRIGFDDYAVRDERKMEWKITPEHETFKNWKVQKATTEFAGRKWTAWFTTDIPIPDGPYKFHGLPGLIVRMEDQQKMFSFELIGSQKINDTQEVNLTEKLINLVKIDRKQFKKAFQENRSDPAKSLRMMGSDVKLKATINGKAVSQSELIKKMEKSAKEKMKRENSFIEQDWIE
;
A
#
# COMPACT_ATOMS: atom_id res chain seq x y z
N MET A 1 22.69 -35.81 -47.69
CA MET A 1 22.36 -34.41 -47.33
C MET A 1 20.85 -34.26 -47.23
N LYS A 2 20.28 -34.19 -46.02
CA LYS A 2 18.97 -33.61 -45.67
C LYS A 2 18.54 -34.10 -44.27
N GLN A 3 19.12 -33.51 -43.23
CA GLN A 3 18.55 -33.45 -41.89
C GLN A 3 19.17 -32.22 -41.25
N PHE A 4 18.48 -31.08 -41.23
CA PHE A 4 18.74 -29.92 -40.34
C PHE A 4 17.79 -28.75 -40.65
N ILE A 5 16.47 -28.97 -40.62
CA ILE A 5 15.50 -27.85 -40.54
C ILE A 5 14.29 -28.32 -39.74
N LEU A 6 14.45 -28.52 -38.43
CA LEU A 6 13.31 -28.64 -37.52
C LEU A 6 13.69 -28.33 -36.07
N SER A 7 14.35 -27.20 -35.80
CA SER A 7 14.55 -26.74 -34.41
C SER A 7 14.32 -25.26 -34.16
N THR A 8 13.91 -24.47 -35.16
CA THR A 8 13.84 -23.00 -35.00
C THR A 8 12.41 -22.44 -34.90
N ILE A 9 11.37 -23.28 -34.98
CA ILE A 9 9.97 -22.80 -34.99
C ILE A 9 9.28 -22.87 -33.61
N CYS A 10 9.84 -23.55 -32.61
CA CYS A 10 9.26 -23.61 -31.25
C CYS A 10 9.69 -22.49 -30.29
N LEU A 11 10.60 -21.59 -30.68
CA LEU A 11 11.08 -20.50 -29.80
C LEU A 11 10.31 -19.18 -29.95
N PHE A 12 9.30 -19.11 -30.82
CA PHE A 12 8.57 -17.87 -31.13
C PHE A 12 7.10 -17.82 -30.65
N MET A 13 6.63 -18.80 -29.87
CA MET A 13 5.23 -18.91 -29.43
C MET A 13 5.01 -18.68 -27.92
N MET A 14 5.95 -18.03 -27.21
CA MET A 14 5.79 -17.73 -25.78
C MET A 14 5.69 -16.24 -25.40
N ASN A 15 5.71 -15.32 -26.36
CA ASN A 15 5.73 -13.87 -26.08
C ASN A 15 4.39 -13.14 -26.26
N TRP A 16 3.25 -13.85 -26.31
CA TRP A 16 1.94 -13.26 -26.61
C TRP A 16 0.96 -13.22 -25.44
N VAL A 17 1.45 -13.14 -24.19
CA VAL A 17 0.57 -12.96 -23.00
C VAL A 17 0.91 -11.69 -22.17
N LEU A 18 1.98 -10.95 -22.48
CA LEU A 18 2.46 -9.86 -21.61
C LEU A 18 1.95 -8.45 -21.96
N GLY A 19 0.89 -8.32 -22.77
CA GLY A 19 0.39 -7.02 -23.24
C GLY A 19 -0.85 -6.46 -22.55
N GLN A 20 -1.40 -7.12 -21.52
CA GLN A 20 -2.66 -6.71 -20.90
C GLN A 20 -2.46 -6.38 -19.43
N ASN A 21 -2.93 -5.20 -19.02
CA ASN A 21 -2.93 -4.81 -17.61
C ASN A 21 -3.83 -5.76 -16.82
N GLN A 22 -3.36 -6.18 -15.66
CA GLN A 22 -4.02 -7.19 -14.84
C GLN A 22 -4.13 -6.69 -13.41
N ARG A 23 -5.30 -6.87 -12.80
CA ARG A 23 -5.53 -6.66 -11.38
C ARG A 23 -5.58 -7.99 -10.66
N PHE A 24 -4.81 -8.10 -9.59
CA PHE A 24 -4.84 -9.19 -8.62
C PHE A 24 -5.42 -8.66 -7.32
N THR A 25 -6.47 -9.31 -6.82
CA THR A 25 -7.16 -8.88 -5.60
C THR A 25 -6.75 -9.78 -4.45
N TYR A 26 -6.26 -9.18 -3.37
CA TYR A 26 -5.82 -9.88 -2.16
C TYR A 26 -6.77 -9.59 -0.99
N GLU A 27 -7.05 -10.61 -0.18
CA GLU A 27 -7.47 -10.40 1.19
C GLU A 27 -6.21 -10.16 2.04
N TYR A 28 -6.13 -9.00 2.70
CA TYR A 28 -5.07 -8.67 3.65
C TYR A 28 -5.61 -8.71 5.07
N LYS A 29 -5.13 -9.67 5.87
CA LYS A 29 -5.45 -9.77 7.29
C LYS A 29 -4.28 -9.25 8.11
N PHE A 30 -4.58 -8.36 9.06
CA PHE A 30 -3.54 -7.77 9.90
C PHE A 30 -3.98 -7.43 11.31
N ALA A 31 -3.05 -7.58 12.26
CA ALA A 31 -3.22 -7.10 13.61
C ALA A 31 -2.94 -5.59 13.65
N VAL A 32 -3.84 -4.82 14.26
CA VAL A 32 -3.65 -3.39 14.54
C VAL A 32 -2.93 -3.19 15.87
N ASP A 33 -3.31 -3.99 16.86
CA ASP A 33 -2.71 -4.04 18.19
C ASP A 33 -1.89 -5.32 18.31
N SER A 34 -0.59 -5.18 18.52
CA SER A 34 0.37 -6.29 18.62
C SER A 34 0.09 -7.24 19.79
N THR A 35 -0.70 -6.79 20.79
CA THR A 35 -1.10 -7.59 21.95
C THR A 35 -2.39 -8.39 21.73
N LYS A 36 -3.15 -8.09 20.66
CA LYS A 36 -4.45 -8.71 20.37
C LYS A 36 -4.42 -9.51 19.08
N LYS A 37 -3.66 -10.61 19.11
CA LYS A 37 -3.45 -11.47 17.93
C LYS A 37 -4.73 -12.10 17.37
N ASP A 38 -5.76 -12.28 18.21
CA ASP A 38 -7.04 -12.88 17.80
C ASP A 38 -8.02 -11.87 17.16
N SER A 39 -7.64 -10.59 17.06
CA SER A 39 -8.50 -9.51 16.54
C SER A 39 -7.95 -8.95 15.22
N LEU A 40 -7.65 -9.84 14.27
CA LEU A 40 -7.21 -9.44 12.94
C LEU A 40 -8.33 -8.71 12.20
N ILE A 41 -7.97 -7.62 11.54
CA ILE A 41 -8.85 -6.91 10.61
C ILE A 41 -8.55 -7.41 9.20
N SER A 42 -9.60 -7.56 8.38
CA SER A 42 -9.47 -7.88 6.95
C SER A 42 -9.75 -6.65 6.09
N GLU A 43 -8.90 -6.41 5.10
CA GLU A 43 -9.09 -5.38 4.08
C GLU A 43 -8.79 -5.93 2.68
N ILE A 44 -9.58 -5.50 1.70
CA ILE A 44 -9.39 -5.91 0.30
C ILE A 44 -8.39 -4.97 -0.37
N MET A 45 -7.32 -5.56 -0.88
CA MET A 45 -6.22 -4.87 -1.54
C MET A 45 -6.17 -5.26 -3.02
N ASN A 46 -5.78 -4.33 -3.88
CA ASN A 46 -5.52 -4.58 -5.29
C ASN A 46 -4.02 -4.45 -5.55
N LEU A 47 -3.48 -5.36 -6.37
CA LEU A 47 -2.21 -5.22 -7.07
C LEU A 47 -2.54 -5.06 -8.56
N ASP A 48 -2.40 -3.84 -9.07
CA ASP A 48 -2.54 -3.58 -10.50
C ASP A 48 -1.17 -3.68 -11.15
N VAL A 49 -1.03 -4.57 -12.13
CA VAL A 49 0.20 -4.82 -12.88
C VAL A 49 0.03 -4.28 -14.29
N TYR A 50 0.95 -3.40 -14.67
CA TYR A 50 1.07 -2.79 -15.98
C TYR A 50 2.39 -3.23 -16.62
N LYS A 51 2.63 -2.80 -17.87
CA LYS A 51 3.87 -3.11 -18.59
C LYS A 51 5.14 -2.65 -17.88
N GLU A 52 5.10 -1.48 -17.24
CA GLU A 52 6.30 -0.81 -16.70
C GLU A 52 6.31 -0.69 -15.18
N LYS A 53 5.23 -1.10 -14.51
CA LYS A 53 5.08 -0.93 -13.06
C LYS A 53 3.98 -1.80 -12.49
N SER A 54 3.92 -1.85 -11.17
CA SER A 54 2.73 -2.26 -10.45
C SER A 54 2.40 -1.34 -9.27
N VAL A 55 1.13 -1.31 -8.88
CA VAL A 55 0.63 -0.49 -7.79
C VAL A 55 -0.19 -1.35 -6.84
N PHE A 56 0.21 -1.40 -5.57
CA PHE A 56 -0.50 -2.08 -4.51
C PHE A 56 -1.22 -1.10 -3.59
N TYR A 57 -2.52 -1.26 -3.39
CA TYR A 57 -3.34 -0.28 -2.67
C TYR A 57 -4.66 -0.86 -2.15
N SER A 58 -5.28 -0.15 -1.21
CA SER A 58 -6.59 -0.51 -0.67
C SER A 58 -7.71 -0.21 -1.66
N LYS A 59 -8.53 -1.23 -1.99
CA LYS A 59 -9.65 -1.08 -2.92
C LYS A 59 -10.62 0.01 -2.46
N ILE A 60 -11.00 -0.04 -1.18
CA ILE A 60 -11.92 0.94 -0.61
C ILE A 60 -11.30 2.34 -0.54
N LYS A 61 -9.98 2.45 -0.34
CA LYS A 61 -9.32 3.75 -0.40
C LYS A 61 -9.44 4.36 -1.80
N GLN A 62 -9.23 3.57 -2.85
CA GLN A 62 -9.35 4.06 -4.22
C GLN A 62 -10.79 4.45 -4.58
N GLU A 63 -11.78 3.66 -4.17
CA GLU A 63 -13.19 3.99 -4.34
C GLU A 63 -13.54 5.31 -3.65
N ASN A 64 -13.08 5.49 -2.41
CA ASN A 64 -13.30 6.72 -1.66
C ASN A 64 -12.63 7.94 -2.31
N ASP A 65 -11.37 7.82 -2.71
CA ASP A 65 -10.63 8.90 -3.39
C ASP A 65 -11.33 9.30 -4.70
N SER A 66 -11.86 8.33 -5.46
CA SER A 66 -12.61 8.58 -6.70
C SER A 66 -13.90 9.36 -6.45
N ILE A 67 -14.70 8.94 -5.46
CA ILE A 67 -15.95 9.63 -5.09
C ILE A 67 -15.66 11.07 -4.62
N ILE A 68 -14.65 11.26 -3.77
CA ILE A 68 -14.23 12.58 -3.29
C ILE A 68 -13.83 13.48 -4.46
N ASN A 69 -12.98 13.00 -5.37
CA ASN A 69 -12.52 13.78 -6.50
C ASN A 69 -13.66 14.16 -7.46
N GLN A 70 -14.61 13.26 -7.70
CA GLN A 70 -15.80 13.57 -8.49
C GLN A 70 -16.65 14.66 -7.85
N GLU A 71 -16.82 14.62 -6.52
CA GLU A 71 -17.59 15.61 -5.79
C GLU A 71 -16.91 16.99 -5.79
N ILE A 72 -15.59 17.03 -5.57
CA ILE A 72 -14.79 18.26 -5.67
C ILE A 72 -14.88 18.85 -7.08
N LYS A 73 -14.75 18.03 -8.13
CA LYS A 73 -14.87 18.49 -9.53
C LYS A 73 -16.25 19.10 -9.80
N LYS A 74 -17.34 18.43 -9.39
CA LYS A 74 -18.70 18.96 -9.52
C LYS A 74 -18.89 20.29 -8.79
N GLN A 75 -18.41 20.42 -7.56
CA GLN A 75 -18.59 21.63 -6.76
C GLN A 75 -17.69 22.78 -7.25
N SER A 76 -16.49 22.49 -7.74
CA SER A 76 -15.60 23.49 -8.37
C SER A 76 -16.22 24.12 -9.64
N GLN A 77 -17.02 23.36 -10.38
CA GLN A 77 -17.77 23.87 -11.54
C GLN A 77 -18.96 24.78 -11.14
N ILE A 78 -19.41 24.71 -9.88
CA ILE A 78 -20.56 25.46 -9.36
C ILE A 78 -20.11 26.77 -8.65
N SER A 79 -18.80 27.06 -8.59
CA SER A 79 -18.23 28.28 -7.98
C SER A 79 -18.69 28.54 -6.53
N SER A 80 -18.91 27.48 -5.74
CA SER A 80 -19.19 27.59 -4.30
C SER A 80 -17.88 27.47 -3.52
N ASP A 81 -17.52 28.50 -2.76
CA ASP A 81 -16.36 28.48 -1.84
C ASP A 81 -16.49 27.46 -0.70
N ASN A 82 -17.69 26.92 -0.50
CA ASN A 82 -17.97 25.92 0.53
C ASN A 82 -18.15 24.54 -0.08
N ILE A 83 -17.16 23.67 0.15
CA ILE A 83 -17.20 22.26 -0.24
C ILE A 83 -18.05 21.47 0.78
N ASN A 84 -19.26 21.04 0.41
CA ASN A 84 -20.13 20.26 1.30
C ASN A 84 -19.88 18.75 1.13
N LEU A 85 -19.08 18.18 2.04
CA LEU A 85 -18.74 16.74 2.06
C LEU A 85 -19.53 15.97 3.12
N SER A 86 -20.63 16.53 3.63
CA SER A 86 -21.41 15.91 4.72
C SER A 86 -21.95 14.52 4.35
N HIS A 87 -22.27 14.30 3.08
CA HIS A 87 -22.72 13.00 2.54
C HIS A 87 -21.62 11.92 2.59
N LEU A 88 -20.35 12.30 2.70
CA LEU A 88 -19.22 11.35 2.79
C LEU A 88 -18.96 10.84 4.21
N LYS A 89 -19.67 11.39 5.23
CA LYS A 89 -19.45 11.05 6.65
C LYS A 89 -19.68 9.57 6.95
N ASN A 90 -20.55 8.90 6.18
CA ASN A 90 -20.93 7.50 6.38
C ASN A 90 -20.13 6.53 5.51
N MET A 91 -19.16 7.02 4.72
CA MET A 91 -18.33 6.14 3.91
C MET A 91 -17.44 5.28 4.80
N LYS A 92 -17.39 3.98 4.49
CA LYS A 92 -16.50 3.05 5.17
C LYS A 92 -15.06 3.49 4.91
N ARG A 93 -14.26 3.56 5.97
CA ARG A 93 -12.89 4.10 5.92
C ARG A 93 -11.89 2.98 5.72
N ALA A 94 -10.99 3.14 4.75
CA ALA A 94 -9.79 2.33 4.62
C ALA A 94 -8.95 2.40 5.90
N LYS A 95 -8.49 1.25 6.38
CA LYS A 95 -7.48 1.16 7.45
C LYS A 95 -6.09 1.27 6.84
N VAL A 96 -5.88 0.67 5.66
CA VAL A 96 -4.65 0.83 4.90
C VAL A 96 -4.78 2.07 4.02
N LYS A 97 -3.91 3.06 4.27
CA LYS A 97 -3.91 4.34 3.53
C LYS A 97 -2.78 4.43 2.52
N ASP A 98 -1.84 3.50 2.59
CA ASP A 98 -0.62 3.54 1.82
C ASP A 98 -0.84 3.05 0.39
N TRP A 99 0.00 3.54 -0.51
CA TRP A 99 0.17 2.99 -1.84
C TRP A 99 1.61 2.54 -1.99
N VAL A 100 1.83 1.41 -2.64
CA VAL A 100 3.18 0.93 -2.97
C VAL A 100 3.29 0.88 -4.48
N LEU A 101 4.20 1.66 -5.03
CA LEU A 101 4.59 1.61 -6.44
C LEU A 101 5.85 0.78 -6.57
N LYS A 102 5.88 -0.12 -7.56
CA LYS A 102 7.07 -0.86 -7.99
C LYS A 102 7.30 -0.58 -9.46
N THR A 103 8.46 -0.03 -9.81
CA THR A 103 8.80 0.33 -11.19
C THR A 103 9.74 -0.70 -11.80
N TYR A 104 9.39 -1.21 -12.98
CA TYR A 104 10.14 -2.25 -13.70
C TYR A 104 11.25 -1.64 -14.57
N PRO A 105 12.29 -2.43 -14.96
CA PRO A 105 12.53 -3.83 -14.62
C PRO A 105 13.20 -4.05 -13.26
N ASN A 106 13.70 -2.99 -12.62
CA ASN A 106 14.53 -3.09 -11.43
C ASN A 106 13.74 -3.25 -10.12
N TYR A 107 12.41 -3.18 -10.19
CA TYR A 107 11.51 -3.17 -9.03
C TYR A 107 11.85 -2.07 -8.02
N GLU A 108 12.10 -0.85 -8.51
CA GLU A 108 12.29 0.31 -7.63
C GLU A 108 11.02 0.58 -6.84
N VAL A 109 11.11 0.53 -5.50
CA VAL A 109 9.97 0.64 -4.60
C VAL A 109 9.82 2.08 -4.11
N GLU A 110 8.63 2.64 -4.29
CA GLU A 110 8.19 3.87 -3.62
C GLU A 110 6.95 3.60 -2.78
N LEU A 111 7.02 3.94 -1.49
CA LEU A 111 5.88 3.95 -0.59
C LEU A 111 5.30 5.37 -0.51
N TYR A 112 4.02 5.51 -0.85
CA TYR A 112 3.26 6.73 -0.67
C TYR A 112 2.43 6.63 0.61
N THR A 113 2.73 7.47 1.59
CA THR A 113 2.13 7.40 2.93
C THR A 113 2.02 8.80 3.55
N ARG A 114 1.30 8.92 4.67
CA ARG A 114 1.09 10.20 5.37
C ARG A 114 1.51 10.10 6.82
N ILE A 115 2.28 11.08 7.28
CA ILE A 115 2.55 11.32 8.69
C ILE A 115 1.97 12.69 9.05
N GLY A 116 1.01 12.71 9.98
CA GLY A 116 0.33 13.94 10.35
C GLY A 116 -0.41 14.56 9.16
N PHE A 117 0.06 15.73 8.71
CA PHE A 117 -0.48 16.47 7.56
C PHE A 117 0.37 16.37 6.30
N ASP A 118 1.56 15.77 6.42
CA ASP A 118 2.52 15.70 5.34
C ASP A 118 2.39 14.36 4.62
N ASP A 119 2.26 14.40 3.31
CA ASP A 119 2.33 13.24 2.44
C ASP A 119 3.77 13.02 1.97
N TYR A 120 4.20 11.76 1.97
CA TYR A 120 5.56 11.36 1.66
C TYR A 120 5.57 10.40 0.47
N ALA A 121 6.57 10.56 -0.38
CA ALA A 121 7.04 9.50 -1.28
C ALA A 121 8.36 8.99 -0.72
N VAL A 122 8.37 7.73 -0.30
CA VAL A 122 9.50 7.11 0.41
C VAL A 122 10.14 6.08 -0.50
N ARG A 123 11.34 6.40 -0.99
CA ARG A 123 12.14 5.45 -1.77
C ARG A 123 12.72 4.37 -0.86
N ASP A 124 12.53 3.11 -1.23
CA ASP A 124 13.03 1.94 -0.49
C ASP A 124 13.88 1.06 -1.40
N GLU A 125 15.18 1.04 -1.14
CA GLU A 125 16.17 0.32 -1.96
C GLU A 125 16.54 -1.06 -1.37
N ARG A 126 15.85 -1.50 -0.31
CA ARG A 126 16.10 -2.81 0.31
C ARG A 126 15.74 -3.92 -0.67
N LYS A 127 16.68 -4.84 -0.87
CA LYS A 127 16.48 -6.07 -1.64
C LYS A 127 15.89 -7.18 -0.77
N MET A 128 15.17 -8.10 -1.40
CA MET A 128 14.63 -9.29 -0.75
C MET A 128 15.44 -10.51 -1.17
N GLU A 129 16.06 -11.15 -0.19
CA GLU A 129 16.87 -12.36 -0.40
C GLU A 129 15.99 -13.59 -0.17
N TRP A 130 15.35 -14.06 -1.24
CA TRP A 130 14.46 -15.21 -1.19
C TRP A 130 15.21 -16.54 -1.12
N LYS A 131 14.84 -17.36 -0.13
CA LYS A 131 15.18 -18.78 -0.08
C LYS A 131 14.01 -19.61 -0.58
N ILE A 132 14.05 -20.01 -1.85
CA ILE A 132 13.09 -20.94 -2.47
C ILE A 132 13.36 -22.35 -1.95
N THR A 133 12.32 -23.09 -1.59
CA THR A 133 12.43 -24.47 -1.08
C THR A 133 11.81 -25.46 -2.07
N PRO A 134 12.12 -26.76 -1.99
CA PRO A 134 11.49 -27.77 -2.85
C PRO A 134 10.04 -28.11 -2.44
N GLU A 135 9.52 -27.49 -1.38
CA GLU A 135 8.14 -27.71 -0.93
C GLU A 135 7.14 -27.12 -1.93
N HIS A 136 6.17 -27.93 -2.31
CA HIS A 136 5.07 -27.55 -3.19
C HIS A 136 3.74 -27.85 -2.52
N GLU A 137 2.73 -27.05 -2.84
CA GLU A 137 1.35 -27.23 -2.40
C GLU A 137 0.42 -26.92 -3.57
N THR A 138 -0.84 -27.31 -3.45
CA THR A 138 -1.92 -26.81 -4.32
C THR A 138 -2.66 -25.70 -3.61
N PHE A 139 -2.65 -24.50 -4.18
CA PHE A 139 -3.46 -23.38 -3.72
C PHE A 139 -4.55 -23.10 -4.75
N LYS A 140 -5.81 -23.38 -4.39
CA LYS A 140 -6.95 -23.38 -5.30
C LYS A 140 -6.68 -24.33 -6.48
N ASN A 141 -6.45 -23.80 -7.68
CA ASN A 141 -6.17 -24.58 -8.88
C ASN A 141 -4.72 -24.47 -9.35
N TRP A 142 -3.85 -23.74 -8.62
CA TRP A 142 -2.46 -23.54 -8.99
C TRP A 142 -1.54 -24.43 -8.18
N LYS A 143 -0.51 -24.95 -8.86
CA LYS A 143 0.65 -25.50 -8.18
C LYS A 143 1.49 -24.33 -7.68
N VAL A 144 1.78 -24.32 -6.39
CA VAL A 144 2.59 -23.28 -5.75
C VAL A 144 3.85 -23.87 -5.14
N GLN A 145 4.89 -23.06 -5.09
CA GLN A 145 6.17 -23.38 -4.47
C GLN A 145 6.43 -22.42 -3.31
N LYS A 146 7.02 -22.96 -2.24
CA LYS A 146 7.34 -22.20 -1.04
C LYS A 146 8.65 -21.42 -1.20
N ALA A 147 8.67 -20.21 -0.65
CA ALA A 147 9.86 -19.42 -0.44
C ALA A 147 9.81 -18.73 0.93
N THR A 148 10.97 -18.38 1.47
CA THR A 148 11.08 -17.64 2.74
C THR A 148 12.03 -16.47 2.57
N THR A 149 11.82 -15.39 3.32
CA THR A 149 12.72 -14.23 3.37
C THR A 149 12.64 -13.57 4.74
N GLU A 150 13.66 -12.80 5.10
CA GLU A 150 13.60 -11.85 6.20
C GLU A 150 13.51 -10.44 5.61
N PHE A 151 12.49 -9.69 5.99
CA PHE A 151 12.25 -8.35 5.48
C PHE A 151 11.52 -7.51 6.53
N ALA A 152 11.94 -6.24 6.68
CA ALA A 152 11.28 -5.29 7.56
C ALA A 152 11.22 -5.72 9.05
N GLY A 153 12.23 -6.46 9.50
CA GLY A 153 12.31 -7.04 10.86
C GLY A 153 11.51 -8.33 11.05
N ARG A 154 10.87 -8.85 10.00
CA ARG A 154 9.97 -10.02 10.05
C ARG A 154 10.48 -11.16 9.20
N LYS A 155 10.19 -12.39 9.64
CA LYS A 155 10.35 -13.60 8.82
C LYS A 155 9.05 -13.89 8.09
N TRP A 156 9.14 -14.13 6.80
CA TRP A 156 8.00 -14.35 5.92
C TRP A 156 8.06 -15.73 5.29
N THR A 157 6.90 -16.37 5.17
CA THR A 157 6.69 -17.51 4.28
C THR A 157 5.79 -17.06 3.14
N ALA A 158 6.22 -17.28 1.90
CA ALA A 158 5.48 -16.97 0.69
C ALA A 158 5.28 -18.23 -0.15
N TRP A 159 4.16 -18.28 -0.85
CA TRP A 159 3.82 -19.29 -1.83
C TRP A 159 3.59 -18.58 -3.16
N PHE A 160 4.37 -18.96 -4.18
CA PHE A 160 4.30 -18.36 -5.50
C PHE A 160 3.99 -19.42 -6.57
N THR A 161 3.46 -18.99 -7.71
CA THR A 161 3.18 -19.88 -8.85
C THR A 161 3.81 -19.35 -10.13
N THR A 162 4.46 -20.24 -10.89
CA THR A 162 5.00 -19.92 -12.22
C THR A 162 3.93 -19.97 -13.32
N ASP A 163 2.73 -20.45 -13.01
CA ASP A 163 1.58 -20.44 -13.93
C ASP A 163 1.16 -18.99 -14.27
N ILE A 164 1.46 -18.06 -13.36
CA ILE A 164 1.37 -16.62 -13.57
C ILE A 164 2.80 -16.06 -13.49
N PRO A 165 3.52 -15.95 -14.63
CA PRO A 165 4.93 -15.60 -14.69
C PRO A 165 5.17 -14.09 -14.52
N ILE A 166 4.59 -13.51 -13.47
CA ILE A 166 4.73 -12.12 -13.07
C ILE A 166 5.54 -12.13 -11.77
N PRO A 167 6.82 -11.70 -11.75
CA PRO A 167 7.69 -11.80 -10.58
C PRO A 167 7.39 -10.73 -9.50
N ASP A 168 6.12 -10.69 -9.07
CA ASP A 168 5.57 -9.63 -8.22
C ASP A 168 4.63 -10.19 -7.12
N GLY A 169 4.14 -9.33 -6.25
CA GLY A 169 3.33 -9.71 -5.11
C GLY A 169 2.69 -8.54 -4.35
N PRO A 170 2.01 -8.83 -3.22
CA PRO A 170 1.39 -7.81 -2.40
C PRO A 170 2.44 -6.93 -1.70
N TYR A 171 2.04 -5.72 -1.30
CA TYR A 171 2.92 -4.75 -0.63
C TYR A 171 4.23 -4.53 -1.43
N LYS A 172 5.38 -4.53 -0.76
CA LYS A 172 6.71 -4.38 -1.35
C LYS A 172 7.27 -5.68 -1.90
N PHE A 173 6.61 -6.83 -1.70
CA PHE A 173 7.16 -8.14 -2.03
C PHE A 173 7.17 -8.39 -3.54
N HIS A 174 8.34 -8.78 -4.05
CA HIS A 174 8.61 -9.05 -5.46
C HIS A 174 9.86 -9.94 -5.61
N GLY A 175 10.16 -10.38 -6.83
CA GLY A 175 11.44 -11.03 -7.17
C GLY A 175 11.47 -12.56 -7.09
N LEU A 176 10.33 -13.21 -6.82
CA LEU A 176 10.19 -14.66 -7.01
C LEU A 176 9.89 -14.99 -8.49
N PRO A 177 10.16 -16.21 -9.00
CA PRO A 177 9.96 -16.57 -10.42
C PRO A 177 8.52 -16.48 -10.97
N GLY A 178 7.54 -16.16 -10.13
CA GLY A 178 6.15 -15.95 -10.51
C GLY A 178 5.37 -15.25 -9.40
N LEU A 179 4.06 -15.11 -9.58
CA LEU A 179 3.24 -14.28 -8.70
C LEU A 179 3.15 -14.88 -7.30
N ILE A 180 3.37 -14.07 -6.27
CA ILE A 180 3.11 -14.43 -4.88
C ILE A 180 1.60 -14.49 -4.67
N VAL A 181 1.05 -15.69 -4.52
CA VAL A 181 -0.41 -15.89 -4.36
C VAL A 181 -0.84 -15.97 -2.90
N ARG A 182 0.08 -16.30 -1.99
CA ARG A 182 -0.18 -16.34 -0.55
C ARG A 182 1.09 -16.04 0.21
N MET A 183 1.01 -15.26 1.28
CA MET A 183 2.14 -15.07 2.18
C MET A 183 1.71 -14.65 3.57
N GLU A 184 2.51 -14.99 4.58
CA GLU A 184 2.27 -14.63 5.97
C GLU A 184 3.57 -14.44 6.74
N ASP A 185 3.54 -13.59 7.75
CA ASP A 185 4.65 -13.46 8.69
C ASP A 185 4.63 -14.61 9.71
N GLN A 186 5.79 -14.94 10.27
CA GLN A 186 5.94 -16.05 11.22
C GLN A 186 5.00 -15.94 12.44
N GLN A 187 4.63 -14.72 12.83
CA GLN A 187 3.75 -14.46 13.97
C GLN A 187 2.26 -14.48 13.61
N LYS A 188 1.91 -14.70 12.33
CA LYS A 188 0.55 -14.68 11.78
C LYS A 188 -0.23 -13.40 12.09
N MET A 189 0.51 -12.30 12.26
CA MET A 189 -0.06 -10.97 12.47
C MET A 189 -0.34 -10.27 11.15
N PHE A 190 0.24 -10.74 10.05
CA PHE A 190 0.08 -10.20 8.71
C PHE A 190 0.02 -11.34 7.71
N SER A 191 -1.05 -11.39 6.93
CA SER A 191 -1.16 -12.34 5.82
C SER A 191 -1.88 -11.74 4.62
N PHE A 192 -1.43 -12.14 3.44
CA PHE A 192 -2.00 -11.78 2.16
C PHE A 192 -2.38 -13.05 1.43
N GLU A 193 -3.62 -13.13 0.95
CA GLU A 193 -4.10 -14.25 0.16
C GLU A 193 -4.77 -13.74 -1.12
N LEU A 194 -4.34 -14.25 -2.27
CA LEU A 194 -4.94 -13.91 -3.56
C LEU A 194 -6.34 -14.49 -3.65
N ILE A 195 -7.35 -13.63 -3.74
CA ILE A 195 -8.76 -14.02 -3.80
C ILE A 195 -9.39 -13.90 -5.19
N GLY A 196 -8.79 -13.14 -6.11
CA GLY A 196 -9.29 -13.00 -7.46
C GLY A 196 -8.31 -12.34 -8.41
N SER A 197 -8.59 -12.41 -9.70
CA SER A 197 -7.85 -11.69 -10.72
C SER A 197 -8.78 -11.26 -11.85
N GLN A 198 -8.50 -10.13 -12.48
CA GLN A 198 -9.26 -9.63 -13.62
C GLN A 198 -8.38 -8.80 -14.55
N LYS A 199 -8.73 -8.80 -15.84
CA LYS A 199 -8.14 -7.85 -16.79
C LYS A 199 -8.63 -6.44 -16.47
N ILE A 200 -7.77 -5.46 -16.66
CA ILE A 200 -8.10 -4.05 -16.56
C ILE A 200 -7.61 -3.31 -17.80
N ASN A 201 -8.23 -2.18 -18.10
CA ASN A 201 -7.86 -1.29 -19.21
C ASN A 201 -7.24 0.01 -18.66
N ASP A 202 -6.57 0.77 -19.52
CA ASP A 202 -5.83 1.99 -19.12
C ASP A 202 -6.72 3.05 -18.46
N THR A 203 -8.01 3.07 -18.77
CA THR A 203 -8.99 3.97 -18.12
C THR A 203 -9.22 3.65 -16.64
N GLN A 204 -8.83 2.45 -16.19
CA GLN A 204 -8.87 2.01 -14.79
C GLN A 204 -7.51 2.16 -14.11
N GLU A 205 -6.52 2.74 -14.79
CA GLU A 205 -5.22 3.01 -14.21
C GLU A 205 -5.33 3.94 -13.01
N VAL A 206 -4.67 3.55 -11.92
CA VAL A 206 -4.51 4.45 -10.79
C VAL A 206 -3.58 5.58 -11.20
N ASN A 207 -4.15 6.75 -11.46
CA ASN A 207 -3.37 7.98 -11.59
C ASN A 207 -2.84 8.37 -10.20
N LEU A 208 -1.63 7.89 -9.89
CA LEU A 208 -0.89 8.33 -8.71
C LEU A 208 -0.52 9.81 -8.85
N THR A 209 -0.13 10.28 -10.04
CA THR A 209 0.40 11.62 -10.35
C THR A 209 -0.50 12.77 -9.85
N GLU A 210 -1.82 12.69 -10.03
CA GLU A 210 -2.76 13.68 -9.48
C GLU A 210 -2.79 13.70 -7.94
N LYS A 211 -2.45 12.58 -7.30
CA LYS A 211 -2.33 12.44 -5.85
C LYS A 211 -0.95 12.84 -5.31
N LEU A 212 0.03 13.15 -6.18
CA LEU A 212 1.43 13.42 -5.79
C LEU A 212 1.79 14.92 -5.70
N ILE A 213 0.79 15.81 -5.66
CA ILE A 213 1.06 17.25 -5.54
C ILE A 213 1.55 17.54 -4.11
N ASN A 214 2.70 18.21 -4.00
CA ASN A 214 3.35 18.61 -2.73
C ASN A 214 3.84 17.47 -1.82
N LEU A 215 4.26 16.34 -2.38
CA LEU A 215 4.88 15.27 -1.60
C LEU A 215 6.29 15.61 -1.14
N VAL A 216 6.59 15.27 0.11
CA VAL A 216 7.95 15.24 0.63
C VAL A 216 8.63 13.95 0.13
N LYS A 217 9.51 14.08 -0.87
CA LYS A 217 10.29 12.96 -1.42
C LYS A 217 11.53 12.72 -0.58
N ILE A 218 11.62 11.54 0.03
CA ILE A 218 12.72 11.17 0.91
C ILE A 218 13.07 9.69 0.79
N ASP A 219 14.26 9.32 1.28
CA ASP A 219 14.62 7.92 1.43
C ASP A 219 14.03 7.28 2.70
N ARG A 220 14.10 5.94 2.79
CA ARG A 220 13.64 5.16 3.94
C ARG A 220 14.26 5.61 5.28
N LYS A 221 15.53 6.01 5.31
CA LYS A 221 16.23 6.40 6.55
C LYS A 221 15.71 7.73 7.07
N GLN A 222 15.52 8.69 6.17
CA GLN A 222 14.90 9.98 6.44
C GLN A 222 13.44 9.78 6.90
N PHE A 223 12.69 8.90 6.23
CA PHE A 223 11.31 8.60 6.64
C PHE A 223 11.24 7.95 8.01
N LYS A 224 12.11 6.98 8.32
CA LYS A 224 12.21 6.39 9.66
C LYS A 224 12.40 7.47 10.73
N LYS A 225 13.30 8.43 10.50
CA LYS A 225 13.51 9.57 11.42
C LYS A 225 12.23 10.41 11.57
N ALA A 226 11.58 10.79 10.48
CA ALA A 226 10.33 11.55 10.51
C ALA A 226 9.20 10.79 11.26
N PHE A 227 9.10 9.48 11.04
CA PHE A 227 8.15 8.59 11.70
C PHE A 227 8.39 8.53 13.21
N GLN A 228 9.64 8.35 13.64
CA GLN A 228 10.03 8.32 15.05
C GLN A 228 9.81 9.68 15.73
N GLU A 229 10.17 10.78 15.05
CA GLU A 229 9.90 12.13 15.55
C GLU A 229 8.41 12.36 15.76
N ASN A 230 7.56 12.01 14.78
CA ASN A 230 6.11 12.14 14.92
C ASN A 230 5.53 11.23 16.01
N ARG A 231 6.10 10.03 16.24
CA ARG A 231 5.70 9.19 17.39
C ARG A 231 6.02 9.84 18.73
N SER A 232 7.19 10.49 18.82
CA SER A 232 7.60 11.20 20.04
C SER A 232 6.78 12.47 20.27
N ASP A 233 6.46 13.18 19.19
CA ASP A 233 5.75 14.44 19.21
C ASP A 233 4.80 14.60 17.99
N PRO A 234 3.59 14.04 18.04
CA PRO A 234 2.64 14.05 16.91
C PRO A 234 2.02 15.41 16.61
N ALA A 235 2.28 16.42 17.44
CA ALA A 235 1.78 17.78 17.28
C ALA A 235 2.90 18.79 16.99
N LYS A 236 4.13 18.33 16.76
CA LYS A 236 5.29 19.18 16.43
C LYS A 236 5.00 20.07 15.22
N SER A 237 4.61 19.48 14.09
CA SER A 237 4.32 20.23 12.85
C SER A 237 3.18 21.23 13.03
N LEU A 238 2.13 20.85 13.78
CA LEU A 238 1.01 21.73 14.12
C LEU A 238 1.41 22.95 14.96
N ARG A 239 2.39 22.79 15.86
CA ARG A 239 2.92 23.90 16.67
C ARG A 239 3.88 24.79 15.87
N MET A 240 4.53 24.22 14.86
CA MET A 240 5.47 24.92 13.98
C MET A 240 4.78 25.63 12.81
N MET A 241 3.56 25.22 12.43
CA MET A 241 2.69 26.03 11.57
C MET A 241 2.48 27.38 12.26
N GLY A 242 3.08 28.43 11.70
CA GLY A 242 3.04 29.78 12.25
C GLY A 242 1.63 30.38 12.34
N SER A 243 1.55 31.64 12.75
CA SER A 243 0.30 32.40 12.93
C SER A 243 -0.60 32.49 11.68
N ASP A 244 -0.06 32.16 10.51
CA ASP A 244 -0.70 32.33 9.21
C ASP A 244 -1.70 31.20 8.88
N VAL A 245 -1.59 30.04 9.53
CA VAL A 245 -2.56 28.94 9.42
C VAL A 245 -3.37 28.84 10.72
N LYS A 246 -4.52 29.52 10.76
CA LYS A 246 -5.45 29.44 11.89
C LYS A 246 -6.39 28.26 11.76
N LEU A 247 -6.15 27.21 12.53
CA LEU A 247 -7.11 26.11 12.67
C LEU A 247 -8.34 26.60 13.44
N LYS A 248 -9.51 26.54 12.80
CA LYS A 248 -10.79 26.84 13.42
C LYS A 248 -11.59 25.54 13.60
N ALA A 249 -12.05 25.30 14.82
CA ALA A 249 -12.94 24.18 15.12
C ALA A 249 -13.99 24.58 16.16
N THR A 250 -15.18 24.03 15.99
CA THR A 250 -16.29 24.17 16.93
C THR A 250 -16.59 22.80 17.53
N ILE A 251 -16.59 22.70 18.85
CA ILE A 251 -16.96 21.47 19.58
C ILE A 251 -18.20 21.78 20.39
N ASN A 252 -19.30 21.04 20.17
CA ASN A 252 -20.59 21.25 20.82
C ASN A 252 -21.10 22.71 20.71
N GLY A 253 -20.93 23.33 19.54
CA GLY A 253 -21.37 24.70 19.28
C GLY A 253 -20.46 25.80 19.84
N LYS A 254 -19.37 25.47 20.57
CA LYS A 254 -18.41 26.44 21.10
C LYS A 254 -17.11 26.46 20.29
N ALA A 255 -16.65 27.66 19.94
CA ALA A 255 -15.34 27.85 19.31
C ALA A 255 -14.23 27.42 20.28
N VAL A 256 -13.27 26.65 19.78
CA VAL A 256 -12.15 26.13 20.56
C VAL A 256 -10.88 26.88 20.18
N SER A 257 -10.07 27.24 21.17
CA SER A 257 -8.78 27.89 20.89
C SER A 257 -7.84 26.95 20.13
N GLN A 258 -6.94 27.51 19.31
CA GLN A 258 -5.97 26.71 18.55
C GLN A 258 -5.09 25.85 19.47
N SER A 259 -4.66 26.38 20.62
CA SER A 259 -3.85 25.64 21.58
C SER A 259 -4.60 24.46 22.20
N GLU A 260 -5.89 24.62 22.52
CA GLU A 260 -6.74 23.55 23.01
C GLU A 260 -7.00 22.49 21.94
N LEU A 261 -7.20 22.90 20.69
CA LEU A 261 -7.35 22.00 19.55
C LEU A 261 -6.08 21.16 19.35
N ILE A 262 -4.90 21.78 19.33
CA ILE A 262 -3.62 21.09 19.20
C ILE A 262 -3.44 20.07 20.33
N LYS A 263 -3.72 20.44 21.59
CA LYS A 263 -3.66 19.52 22.74
C LYS A 263 -4.58 18.31 22.57
N LYS A 264 -5.82 18.53 22.10
CA LYS A 264 -6.78 17.45 21.83
C LYS A 264 -6.30 16.52 20.71
N MET A 265 -5.77 17.08 19.63
CA MET A 265 -5.20 16.31 18.51
C MET A 265 -4.00 15.49 18.96
N GLU A 266 -3.09 16.08 19.74
CA GLU A 266 -1.93 15.40 20.31
C GLU A 266 -2.34 14.21 21.19
N LYS A 267 -3.30 14.43 22.11
CA LYS A 267 -3.83 13.36 22.97
C LYS A 267 -4.43 12.22 22.16
N SER A 268 -5.28 12.54 21.18
CA SER A 268 -5.92 11.55 20.31
C SER A 268 -4.89 10.77 19.49
N ALA A 269 -3.88 11.45 18.94
CA ALA A 269 -2.78 10.82 18.22
C ALA A 269 -1.99 9.84 19.11
N LYS A 270 -1.63 10.26 20.33
CA LYS A 270 -0.93 9.40 21.30
C LYS A 270 -1.75 8.17 21.70
N GLU A 271 -3.04 8.34 21.97
CA GLU A 271 -3.93 7.21 22.27
C GLU A 271 -4.07 6.25 21.07
N LYS A 272 -4.17 6.80 19.86
CA LYS A 272 -4.20 6.01 18.63
C LYS A 272 -2.92 5.21 18.45
N MET A 273 -1.74 5.83 18.60
CA MET A 273 -0.43 5.17 18.46
C MET A 273 -0.16 4.08 19.50
N LYS A 274 -0.83 4.12 20.65
CA LYS A 274 -0.79 3.03 21.64
C LYS A 274 -1.59 1.81 21.18
N ARG A 275 -2.73 2.03 20.51
CA ARG A 275 -3.62 0.97 20.01
C ARG A 275 -3.21 0.45 18.64
N GLU A 276 -2.64 1.30 17.80
CA GLU A 276 -2.15 0.99 16.45
C GLU A 276 -0.62 0.95 16.50
N ASN A 277 -0.09 -0.19 16.95
CA ASN A 277 1.33 -0.41 17.23
C ASN A 277 1.93 -1.59 16.47
N SER A 278 1.13 -2.26 15.63
CA SER A 278 1.56 -3.38 14.80
C SER A 278 1.76 -2.92 13.35
N PHE A 279 2.98 -3.06 12.85
CA PHE A 279 3.38 -2.63 11.50
C PHE A 279 4.17 -3.72 10.80
N ILE A 280 4.04 -3.84 9.48
CA ILE A 280 4.95 -4.67 8.68
C ILE A 280 6.40 -4.21 8.91
N GLU A 281 6.62 -2.90 8.89
CA GLU A 281 7.91 -2.23 9.10
C GLU A 281 8.26 -2.11 10.59
N GLN A 282 8.69 -3.22 11.20
CA GLN A 282 9.09 -3.23 12.62
C GLN A 282 10.35 -2.40 12.85
N ASP A 283 11.25 -2.40 11.87
CA ASP A 283 12.50 -1.65 11.88
C ASP A 283 12.30 -0.11 11.87
N TRP A 284 11.07 0.39 11.72
CA TRP A 284 10.77 1.82 11.91
C TRP A 284 10.64 2.22 13.38
N ILE A 285 10.34 1.28 14.26
CA ILE A 285 10.12 1.53 15.69
C ILE A 285 11.39 1.30 16.50
N GLU A 286 12.24 0.38 16.06
CA GLU A 286 13.56 0.09 16.64
C GLU A 286 14.53 1.28 16.53
#